data_AF-A0A7S4FJ12-F1
#
_entry.id   AF-A0A7S4FJ12-F1
#
_cell.length_a   1.000
_cell.length_b   1.000
_cell.length_c   1.000
_cell.angle_alpha   90.00
_cell.angle_beta   90.00
_cell.angle_gamma   90.00
#
_symmetry.space_group_name_H-M   'P 1'
#
loop_
_entity.id
_entity.type
_entity.pdbx_description
1 polymer ?
#
loop_
_entity_poly.entity_id
_entity_poly.type
_entity_poly.pdbx_seq_one_letter_code
_entity_poly.pdbx_strand_id
1 'polypeptide(L)'
;WVEVRPLVLSHGYGEGFTSEFIWDGARDYCALLSVPQCLQFWRAVGVGAALQYATGLLRWAVAMLTARWSTGTLLPEALTACMTLVGVPASVHPEGRKATADDAK
;
A
#
# COMPACT_ATOMS: atom_id res chain seq x y z
N TRP A 1 -12.31 -23.17 -19.73
CA TRP A 1 -11.72 -21.93 -19.20
C TRP A 1 -11.74 -20.89 -20.31
N VAL A 2 -12.19 -19.66 -20.02
CA VAL A 2 -12.18 -18.57 -21.01
C VAL A 2 -10.77 -17.98 -21.04
N GLU A 3 -10.24 -17.77 -22.24
CA GLU A 3 -8.93 -17.16 -22.44
C GLU A 3 -8.98 -15.66 -22.10
N VAL A 4 -8.12 -15.22 -21.18
CA VAL A 4 -8.03 -13.81 -20.77
C VAL A 4 -7.17 -13.06 -21.79
N ARG A 5 -7.76 -12.07 -22.48
CA ARG A 5 -7.08 -11.25 -23.50
C ARG A 5 -7.23 -9.76 -23.18
N PRO A 6 -6.22 -8.94 -23.52
CA PRO A 6 -6.32 -7.49 -23.35
C PRO A 6 -7.30 -6.90 -24.36
N LEU A 7 -8.07 -5.91 -23.93
CA LEU A 7 -9.08 -5.25 -24.78
C LEU A 7 -8.46 -4.33 -25.85
N VAL A 8 -7.27 -3.80 -25.57
CA VAL A 8 -6.52 -2.89 -26.45
C VAL A 8 -5.10 -3.41 -26.57
N LEU A 9 -4.65 -3.59 -27.82
CA LEU A 9 -3.33 -4.11 -28.18
C LEU A 9 -2.66 -3.14 -29.14
N SER A 10 -1.44 -2.70 -28.83
CA SER A 10 -0.61 -1.98 -29.81
C SER A 10 0.35 -2.93 -30.52
N HIS A 11 1.29 -3.53 -29.78
CA HIS A 11 2.31 -4.45 -30.30
C HIS A 11 2.28 -5.76 -29.52
N GLY A 12 2.80 -6.84 -30.11
CA GLY A 12 2.90 -8.14 -29.43
C GLY A 12 1.67 -9.03 -29.50
N TYR A 13 0.73 -8.77 -30.43
CA TYR A 13 -0.40 -9.65 -30.70
C TYR A 13 0.08 -11.03 -31.16
N GLY A 14 -0.37 -12.09 -30.48
CA GLY A 14 0.04 -13.46 -30.79
C GLY A 14 1.41 -13.87 -30.23
N GLU A 15 2.14 -12.94 -29.59
CA GLU A 15 3.48 -13.19 -29.02
C GLU A 15 3.42 -13.66 -27.54
N GLY A 16 2.24 -14.09 -27.10
CA GLY A 16 1.99 -14.65 -25.77
C GLY A 16 1.54 -13.63 -24.72
N PHE A 17 1.13 -14.15 -23.56
CA PHE A 17 0.41 -13.39 -22.54
C PHE A 17 1.12 -12.11 -22.08
N THR A 18 2.42 -12.16 -21.79
CA THR A 18 3.11 -10.94 -21.30
C THR A 18 3.23 -9.89 -22.40
N SER A 19 3.58 -10.31 -23.62
CA SER A 19 3.77 -9.39 -24.74
C SER A 19 2.46 -8.71 -25.15
N GLU A 20 1.34 -9.43 -25.06
CA GLU A 20 0.02 -8.87 -25.33
C GLU A 20 -0.41 -7.81 -24.30
N PHE A 21 0.03 -7.91 -23.04
CA PHE A 21 -0.39 -6.99 -21.96
C PHE A 21 0.56 -5.82 -21.70
N ILE A 22 1.80 -5.91 -22.16
CA ILE A 22 2.83 -4.92 -21.80
C ILE A 22 2.80 -3.67 -22.72
N TRP A 23 2.22 -3.79 -23.92
CA TRP A 23 2.17 -2.73 -24.95
C TRP A 23 0.73 -2.25 -25.20
N ASP A 24 0.17 -1.55 -24.22
CA ASP A 24 -1.19 -1.00 -24.18
C ASP A 24 -1.38 0.35 -24.90
N GLY A 25 -0.40 0.78 -25.71
CA GLY A 25 -0.50 1.98 -26.55
C GLY A 25 0.67 2.93 -26.38
N ALA A 26 0.50 4.18 -26.82
CA ALA A 26 1.50 5.22 -26.67
C ALA A 26 1.37 5.90 -25.29
N ARG A 27 1.93 5.27 -24.25
CA ARG A 27 2.07 5.88 -22.92
C ARG A 27 3.52 5.96 -22.46
N ASP A 28 3.75 6.68 -21.37
CA ASP A 28 5.05 6.68 -20.72
C ASP A 28 5.29 5.33 -20.00
N TYR A 29 6.31 4.61 -20.44
CA TYR A 29 6.73 3.32 -19.88
C TYR A 29 7.84 3.45 -18.83
N CYS A 30 8.31 4.66 -18.48
CA CYS A 30 9.42 4.85 -17.53
C CYS A 30 9.19 4.13 -16.19
N ALA A 31 7.97 4.19 -15.66
CA ALA A 31 7.63 3.49 -14.42
C ALA A 31 7.77 1.96 -14.55
N LEU A 32 7.36 1.38 -15.69
CA LEU A 32 7.48 -0.05 -15.93
C LEU A 32 8.95 -0.47 -16.20
N LEU A 33 9.66 0.33 -16.99
CA LEU A 33 11.06 0.09 -17.34
C LEU A 33 12.02 0.27 -16.17
N SER A 34 11.60 0.98 -15.11
CA SER A 34 12.39 1.12 -13.88
C SER A 34 12.19 -0.02 -12.88
N VAL A 35 11.22 -0.91 -13.08
CA VAL A 35 10.96 -2.04 -12.17
C VAL A 35 12.21 -2.90 -11.91
N PRO A 36 13.02 -3.30 -12.90
CA PRO A 36 14.23 -4.08 -12.64
C PRO A 36 15.22 -3.36 -11.72
N GLN A 37 15.42 -2.06 -11.92
CA GLN A 37 16.31 -1.23 -11.10
C GLN A 37 15.76 -1.06 -9.68
N CYS A 38 14.45 -0.85 -9.53
CA CYS A 38 13.78 -0.83 -8.23
C CYS A 38 13.97 -2.16 -7.48
N LEU A 39 13.86 -3.30 -8.17
CA LEU A 39 14.09 -4.62 -7.55
C LEU A 39 15.55 -4.80 -7.14
N GLN A 40 16.52 -4.35 -7.95
CA GLN A 40 17.93 -4.38 -7.60
C GLN A 40 18.23 -3.51 -6.37
N PHE A 41 17.67 -2.30 -6.32
CA PHE A 41 17.77 -1.41 -5.17
C PHE A 41 17.24 -2.08 -3.90
N TRP A 42 16.04 -2.65 -3.96
CA TRP A 42 15.44 -3.32 -2.79
C TRP A 42 16.21 -4.57 -2.33
N ARG A 43 16.83 -5.31 -3.26
CA ARG A 43 17.74 -6.41 -2.91
C ARG A 43 19.02 -5.91 -2.23
N ALA A 44 19.57 -4.80 -2.71
CA ALA A 44 20.77 -4.20 -2.12
C ALA A 44 20.51 -3.58 -0.73
N VAL A 45 19.37 -2.92 -0.55
CA VAL A 45 18.92 -2.38 0.75
C VAL A 45 18.55 -3.49 1.73
N GLY A 46 17.96 -4.58 1.24
CA GLY A 46 17.45 -5.67 2.06
C GLY A 46 15.98 -5.45 2.45
N VAL A 47 15.06 -6.03 1.69
CA VAL A 47 13.61 -5.93 1.90
C VAL A 47 13.19 -6.30 3.32
N GLY A 48 13.76 -7.38 3.87
CA GLY A 48 13.45 -7.84 5.22
C GLY A 48 13.80 -6.80 6.29
N ALA A 49 14.98 -6.16 6.18
CA ALA A 49 15.41 -5.13 7.11
C ALA A 49 14.53 -3.88 7.03
N ALA A 50 14.16 -3.46 5.82
CA ALA A 50 13.26 -2.32 5.62
C ALA A 50 11.86 -2.57 6.21
N LEU A 51 11.29 -3.76 6.00
CA LEU A 51 10.00 -4.13 6.59
C LEU A 51 10.07 -4.24 8.11
N GLN A 52 11.14 -4.80 8.66
CA GLN A 52 11.36 -4.86 10.11
C GLN A 52 11.46 -3.46 10.73
N TYR A 53 12.17 -2.54 10.08
CA TYR A 53 12.24 -1.14 10.51
C TYR A 53 10.86 -0.48 10.47
N ALA A 54 10.14 -0.57 9.35
CA ALA A 54 8.83 0.08 9.18
C ALA A 54 7.79 -0.47 10.17
N THR A 55 7.72 -1.78 10.35
CA THR A 55 6.83 -2.43 11.32
C THR A 55 7.23 -2.12 12.76
N GLY A 56 8.53 -2.06 13.06
CA GLY A 56 9.04 -1.62 14.37
C GLY A 56 8.65 -0.18 14.71
N LEU A 57 8.80 0.74 13.74
CA LEU A 57 8.38 2.13 13.88
C LEU A 57 6.87 2.24 14.10
N LEU A 58 6.08 1.48 13.35
CA LEU A 58 4.63 1.42 13.51
C LEU A 58 4.25 0.96 14.93
N ARG A 59 4.80 -0.15 15.42
CA ARG A 59 4.53 -0.68 16.77
C ARG A 59 4.85 0.34 17.85
N TRP A 60 6.00 1.00 17.73
CA TRP A 60 6.40 2.05 18.65
C TRP A 60 5.41 3.22 18.66
N ALA A 61 5.02 3.71 17.47
CA ALA A 61 4.08 4.80 17.34
C ALA A 61 2.70 4.43 17.89
N VAL A 62 2.21 3.23 17.60
CA VAL A 62 0.93 2.71 18.12
C VAL A 62 0.96 2.68 19.65
N ALA A 63 1.99 2.07 20.25
CA ALA A 63 2.10 1.99 21.71
C ALA A 63 2.16 3.39 22.35
N MET A 64 2.87 4.33 21.73
CA MET A 64 2.93 5.72 22.19
C MET A 64 1.55 6.40 22.14
N LEU A 65 0.84 6.27 21.01
CA LEU A 65 -0.43 6.95 20.79
C LEU A 65 -1.55 6.36 21.65
N THR A 66 -1.69 5.04 21.69
CA THR A 66 -2.73 4.37 22.50
C THR A 66 -2.53 4.64 23.98
N ALA A 67 -1.29 4.67 24.47
CA ALA A 67 -0.99 5.02 25.85
C ALA A 67 -1.31 6.48 26.19
N ARG A 68 -1.05 7.43 25.28
CA ARG A 68 -1.34 8.85 25.52
C ARG A 68 -2.79 9.23 25.35
N TRP A 69 -3.49 8.57 24.43
CA TRP A 69 -4.88 8.89 24.10
C TRP A 69 -5.90 8.01 24.83
N SER A 70 -5.45 6.96 25.51
CA SER A 70 -6.32 5.96 26.15
C SER A 70 -7.31 5.35 25.16
N THR A 71 -6.85 5.13 23.92
CA THR A 71 -7.61 4.54 22.82
C THR A 71 -6.96 3.25 22.33
N GLY A 72 -7.59 2.58 21.36
CA GLY A 72 -7.09 1.35 20.75
C GLY A 72 -6.86 1.46 19.24
N THR A 73 -6.45 0.33 18.65
CA THR A 73 -6.38 0.15 17.19
C THR A 73 -7.66 -0.49 16.66
N LEU A 74 -7.96 -0.26 15.38
CA LEU A 74 -9.12 -0.90 14.73
C LEU A 74 -8.89 -2.39 14.48
N LEU A 75 -7.66 -2.77 14.13
CA LEU A 75 -7.29 -4.14 13.76
C LEU A 75 -6.20 -4.67 14.69
N PRO A 76 -6.13 -6.00 14.89
CA PRO A 76 -5.00 -6.66 15.53
C PRO A 76 -3.71 -6.46 14.72
N GLU A 77 -2.58 -6.41 15.40
CA GLU A 77 -1.27 -6.18 14.79
C GLU A 77 -0.92 -7.20 13.70
N ALA A 78 -1.33 -8.46 13.86
CA ALA A 78 -1.09 -9.53 12.89
C ALA A 78 -1.75 -9.30 11.51
N LEU A 79 -2.73 -8.41 11.43
CA LEU A 79 -3.41 -8.03 10.19
C LEU A 79 -2.91 -6.69 9.63
N THR A 80 -1.80 -6.18 10.16
CA THR A 80 -1.20 -4.90 9.77
C THR A 80 0.20 -5.11 9.21
N ALA A 81 0.58 -4.28 8.25
CA ALA A 81 1.93 -4.26 7.69
C ALA A 81 2.66 -3.00 8.17
N CYS A 82 2.88 -2.03 7.29
CA CYS A 82 3.58 -0.78 7.61
C CYS A 82 2.63 0.35 8.04
N MET A 83 1.34 0.07 8.23
CA MET A 83 0.30 1.06 8.57
C MET A 83 -0.80 0.42 9.44
N THR A 84 -1.43 1.22 10.30
CA THR A 84 -2.64 0.86 11.06
C THR A 84 -3.44 2.11 11.44
N LEU A 85 -4.66 1.92 11.92
CA LEU A 85 -5.54 2.98 12.41
C LEU A 85 -5.56 2.98 13.94
N VAL A 86 -5.38 4.15 14.54
CA VAL A 86 -5.47 4.40 15.99
C VAL A 86 -6.64 5.35 16.25
N GLY A 87 -7.46 5.03 17.24
CA GLY A 87 -8.57 5.91 17.63
C GLY A 87 -8.06 7.24 18.19
N VAL A 88 -8.70 8.34 17.80
CA VAL A 88 -8.46 9.66 18.40
C VAL A 88 -9.26 9.82 19.70
N PRO A 89 -8.81 10.66 20.66
CA PRO A 89 -9.57 10.92 21.88
C PRO A 89 -10.96 11.49 21.62
N ALA A 90 -11.93 11.18 22.49
CA ALA A 90 -13.30 11.71 22.40
C ALA A 90 -13.37 13.25 22.45
N SER A 91 -12.36 13.92 23.01
CA SER A 91 -12.26 15.38 23.01
C SER A 91 -12.02 15.96 21.60
N VAL A 92 -11.46 15.17 20.68
CA VAL A 92 -11.22 15.58 19.29
C VAL A 92 -12.48 15.35 18.46
N HIS A 93 -13.20 14.25 18.73
CA HIS A 93 -14.45 13.94 18.07
C HIS A 93 -15.44 13.32 19.08
N PRO A 94 -16.41 14.11 19.60
CA PRO A 94 -17.35 13.64 20.62
C PRO A 94 -18.21 12.48 20.12
N GLU A 95 -18.48 11.50 20.99
CA GLU A 95 -19.38 10.40 20.68
C GLU A 95 -20.79 10.92 20.33
N GLY A 96 -21.36 10.43 19.23
CA GLY A 96 -22.70 10.82 18.75
C GLY A 96 -22.70 11.81 17.57
N ARG A 97 -21.58 12.46 17.25
CA ARG A 97 -21.42 13.14 15.97
C ARG A 97 -21.19 12.09 14.88
N LYS A 98 -21.93 12.15 13.78
CA LYS A 98 -21.74 11.24 12.65
C LYS A 98 -20.49 11.71 11.89
N ALA A 99 -19.44 10.89 11.84
CA ALA A 99 -18.24 11.22 11.09
C ALA A 99 -18.60 11.49 9.63
N THR A 100 -18.17 12.64 9.09
CA THR A 100 -18.33 13.03 7.69
C THR A 100 -16.99 12.98 6.96
N ALA A 101 -17.00 13.13 5.63
CA ALA A 101 -15.78 13.15 4.83
C ALA A 101 -14.81 14.31 5.19
N ASP A 102 -15.30 15.32 5.91
CA ASP A 102 -14.50 16.47 6.35
C ASP A 102 -13.64 16.15 7.59
N ASP A 103 -13.97 15.09 8.33
CA ASP A 103 -13.24 14.69 9.54
C ASP A 103 -11.99 13.84 9.23
N ALA A 104 -11.72 13.53 7.95
CA ALA A 104 -10.60 12.71 7.49
C ALA A 104 -9.40 13.51 6.95
N LYS A 105 -9.41 14.84 7.04
CA LYS A 105 -8.37 15.74 6.52
C LYS A 105 -7.55 16.38 7.62
#